data_AF-Q1AS99-F1
#
_entry.id   AF-Q1AS99-F1
#
_cell.length_a   1.000
_cell.length_b   1.000
_cell.length_c   1.000
_cell.angle_alpha   90.00
_cell.angle_beta   90.00
_cell.angle_gamma   90.00
#
_symmetry.space_group_name_H-M   'P 1'
#
loop_
_entity.id
_entity.type
_entity.pdbx_description
1 polymer ?
#
loop_
_entity_poly.entity_id
_entity_poly.type
_entity_poly.pdbx_seq_one_letter_code
_entity_poly.pdbx_strand_id
1 'polypeptide(L)'
;MDPQQQNYGMAGGHQGAHQGQRGPVVVMTQEERTWSVLAHLSMFLNLVTGFLGPVAALVVWLVFRDRSRRVAFNALQSMWYQVAWVVILAVGWTVTGLLTIVLIGFLLIPVMALVSIVPFVHAAYAAYRVSRDGEYRYPFIADMIESR
;
A
#
# COMPACT_ATOMS: atom_id res chain seq x y z
N MET A 1 0.15 -38.81 -37.11
CA MET A 1 0.54 -37.49 -37.63
C MET A 1 0.73 -36.59 -36.42
N ASP A 2 1.96 -36.27 -36.07
CA ASP A 2 2.29 -35.06 -35.31
C ASP A 2 3.05 -34.13 -36.26
N PRO A 3 2.77 -32.83 -36.16
CA PRO A 3 3.84 -31.85 -35.92
C PRO A 3 3.43 -30.91 -34.76
N GLN A 4 4.25 -30.71 -33.72
CA GLN A 4 5.34 -29.70 -33.67
C GLN A 4 4.82 -28.28 -33.97
N GLN A 5 5.01 -27.20 -33.20
CA GLN A 5 5.94 -26.77 -32.15
C GLN A 5 5.44 -25.37 -31.71
N GLN A 6 5.70 -24.93 -30.48
CA GLN A 6 6.49 -23.70 -30.19
C GLN A 6 6.40 -23.31 -28.71
N ASN A 7 7.22 -24.02 -27.95
CA ASN A 7 7.94 -23.45 -26.83
C ASN A 7 9.06 -22.55 -27.40
N TYR A 8 9.12 -21.29 -26.98
CA TYR A 8 10.29 -20.43 -27.17
C TYR A 8 10.70 -19.84 -25.81
N GLY A 9 11.87 -20.29 -25.33
CA GLY A 9 12.80 -19.41 -24.61
C GLY A 9 12.99 -19.63 -23.11
N MET A 10 13.64 -20.72 -22.73
CA MET A 10 14.42 -20.83 -21.49
C MET A 10 15.83 -20.25 -21.70
N ALA A 11 16.26 -19.34 -20.83
CA ALA A 11 17.67 -19.06 -20.50
C ALA A 11 17.67 -18.31 -19.16
N GLY A 12 18.32 -18.70 -18.07
CA GLY A 12 19.32 -19.72 -17.80
C GLY A 12 20.06 -19.21 -16.56
N GLY A 13 20.16 -20.02 -15.50
CA GLY A 13 20.88 -19.64 -14.28
C GLY A 13 20.78 -20.72 -13.21
N HIS A 14 21.83 -21.51 -13.09
CA HIS A 14 21.98 -22.65 -12.20
C HIS A 14 22.19 -22.26 -10.72
N GLN A 15 21.95 -23.26 -9.86
CA GLN A 15 22.48 -23.50 -8.50
C GLN A 15 21.76 -22.86 -7.30
N GLY A 16 21.35 -23.74 -6.39
CA GLY A 16 20.88 -23.38 -5.05
C GLY A 16 19.88 -24.40 -4.51
N ALA A 17 20.37 -25.55 -4.08
CA ALA A 17 19.58 -26.56 -3.38
C ALA A 17 19.12 -26.02 -2.01
N HIS A 18 17.83 -25.71 -1.87
CA HIS A 18 17.15 -25.72 -0.57
C HIS A 18 15.73 -26.26 -0.75
N GLN A 19 15.54 -27.48 -0.22
CA GLN A 19 14.25 -28.10 0.03
C GLN A 19 13.49 -27.25 1.05
N GLY A 20 12.33 -26.75 0.64
CA GLY A 20 11.32 -26.17 1.51
C GLY A 20 10.02 -26.16 0.72
N GLN A 21 9.00 -26.84 1.23
CA GLN A 21 7.69 -27.03 0.60
C GLN A 21 7.14 -25.73 -0.01
N ARG A 22 7.21 -25.60 -1.34
CA ARG A 22 6.34 -24.67 -2.05
C ARG A 22 4.97 -25.33 -2.13
N GLY A 23 4.12 -25.03 -1.15
CA GLY A 23 2.67 -25.10 -1.37
C GLY A 23 2.33 -24.34 -2.65
N PRO A 24 1.20 -24.65 -3.31
CA PRO A 24 0.81 -23.95 -4.53
C PRO A 24 0.95 -22.45 -4.28
N VAL A 25 1.74 -21.76 -5.11
CA VAL A 25 1.81 -20.29 -5.07
C VAL A 25 0.39 -19.86 -5.36
N VAL A 26 -0.39 -19.57 -4.32
CA VAL A 26 -1.80 -19.22 -4.46
C VAL A 26 -1.82 -17.78 -4.97
N VAL A 27 -1.64 -17.64 -6.28
CA VAL A 27 -1.69 -16.37 -6.99
C VAL A 27 -3.01 -15.69 -6.62
N MET A 28 -2.91 -14.43 -6.19
CA MET A 28 -4.07 -13.64 -5.83
C MET A 28 -5.04 -13.55 -7.02
N THR A 29 -6.31 -13.86 -6.77
CA THR A 29 -7.36 -13.80 -7.79
C THR A 29 -7.53 -12.37 -8.28
N GLN A 30 -8.08 -12.19 -9.48
CA GLN A 30 -8.26 -10.86 -10.07
C GLN A 30 -9.14 -9.97 -9.18
N GLU A 31 -10.20 -10.52 -8.60
CA GLU A 31 -11.08 -9.80 -7.67
C GLU A 31 -10.30 -9.34 -6.43
N GLU A 32 -9.54 -10.22 -5.80
CA GLU A 32 -8.72 -9.88 -4.64
C GLU A 32 -7.67 -8.80 -4.95
N ARG A 33 -7.07 -8.82 -6.16
CA ARG A 33 -6.17 -7.77 -6.62
C ARG A 33 -6.90 -6.44 -6.73
N THR A 34 -8.07 -6.41 -7.37
CA THR A 34 -8.86 -5.19 -7.53
C THR A 34 -9.22 -4.57 -6.18
N TRP A 35 -9.73 -5.35 -5.23
CA TRP A 35 -10.08 -4.83 -3.90
C TRP A 35 -8.88 -4.35 -3.09
N SER A 36 -7.73 -5.03 -3.23
CA SER A 36 -6.48 -4.61 -2.58
C SER A 36 -5.97 -3.28 -3.16
N VAL A 37 -6.05 -3.10 -4.48
CA VAL A 37 -5.72 -1.84 -5.16
C VAL A 37 -6.67 -0.71 -4.73
N LEU A 38 -7.97 -0.98 -4.70
CA LEU A 38 -8.98 -0.01 -4.28
C LEU A 38 -8.78 0.44 -2.84
N ALA A 39 -8.38 -0.46 -1.94
CA ALA A 39 -8.04 -0.10 -0.58
C ALA A 39 -6.89 0.93 -0.53
N HIS A 40 -5.83 0.75 -1.32
CA HIS A 40 -4.75 1.74 -1.42
C HIS A 40 -5.17 3.04 -2.11
N LEU A 41 -5.97 2.95 -3.18
CA LEU A 41 -6.51 4.13 -3.87
C LEU A 41 -7.45 4.95 -3.00
N SER A 42 -8.01 4.36 -1.95
CA SER A 42 -8.87 5.10 -1.03
C SER A 42 -8.17 6.30 -0.37
N MET A 43 -6.83 6.31 -0.31
CA MET A 43 -6.04 7.48 0.10
C MET A 43 -6.43 8.74 -0.67
N PHE A 44 -6.74 8.63 -1.97
CA PHE A 44 -7.10 9.78 -2.81
C PHE A 44 -8.46 10.39 -2.44
N LEU A 45 -9.33 9.66 -1.73
CA LEU A 45 -10.56 10.26 -1.20
C LEU A 45 -10.23 11.35 -0.18
N ASN A 46 -9.11 11.26 0.53
CA ASN A 46 -8.69 12.30 1.48
C ASN A 46 -8.42 13.65 0.79
N LEU A 47 -8.13 13.69 -0.52
CA LEU A 47 -7.96 14.95 -1.25
C LEU A 47 -9.26 15.77 -1.32
N VAL A 48 -10.40 15.08 -1.43
CA VAL A 48 -11.72 15.71 -1.58
C VAL A 48 -12.41 15.86 -0.22
N THR A 49 -12.21 14.89 0.67
CA THR A 49 -12.99 14.73 1.92
C THR A 49 -12.18 14.99 3.19
N GLY A 50 -10.85 15.08 3.10
CA GLY A 50 -9.94 15.23 4.24
C GLY A 50 -9.70 13.97 5.06
N PHE A 51 -10.72 13.10 5.26
CA PHE A 51 -10.63 11.98 6.19
C PHE A 51 -11.36 10.68 5.79
N LEU A 52 -12.09 10.64 4.66
CA LEU A 52 -12.86 9.44 4.30
C LEU A 52 -11.99 8.28 3.76
N GLY A 53 -10.74 8.53 3.39
CA GLY A 53 -9.84 7.49 2.87
C GLY A 53 -9.62 6.34 3.85
N PRO A 54 -9.18 6.59 5.11
CA PRO A 54 -9.03 5.53 6.11
C PRO A 54 -10.33 4.76 6.35
N VAL A 55 -11.47 5.45 6.32
CA VAL A 55 -12.79 4.85 6.52
C VAL A 55 -13.10 3.89 5.38
N ALA A 56 -12.85 4.29 4.13
CA ALA A 56 -13.05 3.42 2.98
C ALA A 56 -12.14 2.18 3.02
N ALA A 57 -10.86 2.33 3.39
CA ALA A 57 -9.96 1.18 3.60
C ALA A 57 -10.46 0.24 4.71
N LEU A 58 -10.98 0.81 5.81
CA LEU A 58 -11.56 0.03 6.91
C LEU A 58 -12.82 -0.73 6.48
N VAL A 59 -13.67 -0.12 5.65
CA VAL A 59 -14.85 -0.79 5.08
C VAL A 59 -14.42 -1.98 4.22
N VAL A 60 -13.41 -1.82 3.36
CA VAL A 60 -12.87 -2.93 2.56
C VAL A 60 -12.33 -4.04 3.48
N TRP A 61 -11.62 -3.69 4.56
CA TRP A 61 -11.16 -4.65 5.55
C TRP A 61 -12.32 -5.42 6.20
N LEU A 62 -13.38 -4.73 6.66
CA LEU A 62 -14.55 -5.35 7.28
C LEU A 62 -15.32 -6.27 6.32
N VAL A 63 -15.37 -5.95 5.03
CA VAL A 63 -16.05 -6.80 4.03
C VAL A 63 -15.23 -8.06 3.71
N PHE A 64 -13.90 -7.93 3.67
CA PHE A 64 -13.01 -9.00 3.22
C PHE A 64 -12.29 -9.77 4.34
N ARG A 65 -12.41 -9.36 5.61
CA ARG A 65 -11.76 -10.03 6.76
C ARG A 65 -11.99 -11.53 6.83
N ASP A 66 -13.21 -11.98 6.54
CA ASP A 66 -13.61 -13.37 6.63
C ASP A 66 -13.63 -14.06 5.24
N ARG A 67 -13.45 -13.30 4.15
CA ARG A 67 -13.48 -13.79 2.76
C ARG A 67 -12.09 -14.05 2.19
N SER A 68 -11.15 -13.15 2.43
CA SER A 68 -9.78 -13.27 1.92
C SER A 68 -8.77 -12.63 2.87
N ARG A 69 -7.89 -13.47 3.42
CA ARG A 69 -6.76 -13.01 4.25
C ARG A 69 -5.85 -12.03 3.50
N ARG A 70 -5.67 -12.22 2.18
CA ARG A 70 -4.78 -11.37 1.38
C ARG A 70 -5.35 -9.95 1.19
N VAL A 71 -6.65 -9.84 0.88
CA VAL A 71 -7.32 -8.53 0.76
C VAL A 71 -7.40 -7.84 2.11
N ALA A 72 -7.76 -8.58 3.16
CA ALA A 72 -7.82 -8.05 4.51
C ALA A 72 -6.45 -7.49 4.96
N PHE A 73 -5.36 -8.19 4.70
CA PHE A 73 -4.02 -7.70 5.02
C PHE A 73 -3.69 -6.37 4.31
N ASN A 74 -3.91 -6.29 2.99
CA ASN A 74 -3.64 -5.06 2.22
C ASN A 74 -4.55 -3.90 2.64
N ALA A 75 -5.82 -4.18 2.93
CA ALA A 75 -6.77 -3.16 3.39
C ALA A 75 -6.39 -2.61 4.76
N LEU A 76 -5.99 -3.46 5.70
CA LEU A 76 -5.54 -3.04 7.02
C LEU A 76 -4.21 -2.28 6.95
N GLN A 77 -3.28 -2.72 6.10
CA GLN A 77 -2.01 -2.02 5.84
C GLN A 77 -2.27 -0.62 5.28
N SER A 78 -3.17 -0.49 4.30
CA SER A 78 -3.58 0.81 3.76
C SER A 78 -4.22 1.69 4.83
N MET A 79 -5.16 1.16 5.61
CA MET A 79 -5.84 1.92 6.66
C MET A 79 -4.83 2.51 7.66
N TRP A 80 -3.92 1.68 8.19
CA TRP A 80 -2.89 2.15 9.13
C TRP A 80 -1.94 3.15 8.50
N TYR A 81 -1.54 2.96 7.24
CA TYR A 81 -0.72 3.92 6.51
C TYR A 81 -1.41 5.29 6.44
N GLN A 82 -2.69 5.31 6.08
CA GLN A 82 -3.45 6.55 5.96
C GLN A 82 -3.60 7.24 7.32
N VAL A 83 -3.92 6.49 8.38
CA VAL A 83 -4.03 7.04 9.75
C VAL A 83 -2.69 7.62 10.20
N ALA A 84 -1.58 6.91 10.00
CA ALA A 84 -0.25 7.40 10.37
C ALA A 84 0.08 8.73 9.67
N TRP A 85 -0.19 8.84 8.37
CA TRP A 85 0.05 10.08 7.64
C TRP A 85 -0.88 11.22 8.03
N VAL A 86 -2.15 10.95 8.29
CA VAL A 86 -3.08 11.98 8.78
C VAL A 86 -2.57 12.56 10.10
N VAL A 87 -2.11 11.72 11.02
CA VAL A 87 -1.55 12.17 12.31
C VAL A 87 -0.25 12.95 12.12
N ILE A 88 0.69 12.44 11.31
CA ILE A 88 1.97 13.11 11.04
C ILE A 88 1.73 14.50 10.42
N LEU A 89 0.85 14.60 9.42
CA LEU A 89 0.55 15.85 8.76
C LEU A 89 -0.19 16.82 9.70
N ALA A 90 -1.15 16.33 10.50
CA ALA A 90 -1.85 17.17 11.47
C ALA A 90 -0.88 17.79 12.50
N VAL A 91 0.03 17.00 13.06
CA VAL A 91 1.05 17.49 13.99
C VAL A 91 2.03 18.42 13.28
N GLY A 92 2.51 18.05 12.10
CA GLY A 92 3.43 18.86 11.29
C GLY A 92 2.86 20.25 10.98
N TRP A 93 1.63 20.31 10.45
CA TRP A 93 0.95 21.57 10.17
C TRP A 93 0.64 22.39 11.42
N THR A 94 0.31 21.74 12.55
CA THR A 94 0.10 22.43 13.83
C THR A 94 1.39 23.11 14.30
N VAL A 95 2.52 22.40 14.28
CA VAL A 95 3.83 22.93 14.66
C VAL A 95 4.26 24.05 13.72
N THR A 96 4.13 23.85 12.40
CA THR A 96 4.44 24.89 11.40
C THR A 96 3.56 26.12 11.59
N GLY A 97 2.27 25.96 11.88
CA GLY A 97 1.35 27.06 12.19
C GLY A 97 1.79 27.85 13.43
N LEU A 98 2.14 27.15 14.53
CA LEU A 98 2.66 27.78 15.75
C LEU A 98 3.97 28.55 15.49
N LEU A 99 4.90 27.97 14.73
CA LEU A 99 6.16 28.63 14.36
C LEU A 99 5.96 29.84 13.45
N THR A 100 4.83 29.91 12.72
CA THR A 100 4.50 31.03 11.84
C THR A 100 4.25 32.31 12.64
N ILE A 101 3.78 32.18 13.91
CA ILE A 101 3.65 33.30 14.86
C ILE A 101 4.99 34.01 15.08
N VAL A 102 6.10 33.25 15.03
CA VAL A 102 7.47 33.75 15.21
C VAL A 102 8.18 34.01 13.87
N LEU A 103 7.43 34.12 12.76
CA LEU A 103 7.90 34.29 11.37
C LEU A 103 8.72 33.13 10.78
N ILE A 104 9.30 32.26 11.60
CA ILE A 104 10.09 31.09 11.17
C ILE A 104 9.21 30.08 10.40
N GLY A 105 7.93 29.97 10.77
CA GLY A 105 7.01 29.03 10.14
C GLY A 105 6.79 29.24 8.64
N PHE A 106 6.94 30.47 8.13
CA PHE A 106 6.82 30.74 6.69
C PHE A 106 7.84 29.95 5.85
N LEU A 107 9.04 29.72 6.39
CA LEU A 107 10.06 28.90 5.72
C LEU A 107 9.70 27.41 5.72
N LEU A 108 8.94 26.95 6.72
CA LEU A 108 8.51 25.55 6.84
C LEU A 108 7.28 25.23 5.98
N ILE A 109 6.45 26.22 5.62
CA ILE A 109 5.26 26.02 4.77
C ILE A 109 5.59 25.29 3.44
N PRO A 110 6.57 25.71 2.62
CA PRO A 110 6.89 24.98 1.38
C PRO A 110 7.40 23.55 1.65
N VAL A 111 8.11 23.33 2.75
CA VAL A 111 8.58 22.01 3.14
C VAL A 111 7.40 21.10 3.50
N MET A 112 6.46 21.58 4.32
CA MET A 112 5.26 20.81 4.68
C MET A 112 4.33 20.57 3.49
N ALA A 113 4.24 21.51 2.55
CA ALA A 113 3.52 21.31 1.31
C ALA A 113 4.10 20.13 0.50
N LEU A 114 5.43 20.03 0.38
CA LEU A 114 6.09 18.89 -0.27
C LEU A 114 5.87 17.57 0.49
N VAL A 115 5.98 17.58 1.82
CA VAL A 115 5.74 16.40 2.66
C VAL A 115 4.31 15.87 2.49
N SER A 116 3.34 16.77 2.30
CA SER A 116 1.93 16.40 2.10
C SER A 116 1.70 15.60 0.80
N ILE A 117 2.61 15.65 -0.17
CA ILE A 117 2.50 14.91 -1.44
C ILE A 117 2.99 13.46 -1.30
N VAL A 118 3.96 13.21 -0.43
CA VAL A 118 4.59 11.90 -0.19
C VAL A 118 3.58 10.75 0.01
N PRO A 119 2.55 10.88 0.87
CA PRO A 119 1.62 9.78 1.09
C PRO A 119 0.84 9.36 -0.16
N PHE A 120 0.51 10.30 -1.05
CA PHE A 120 -0.23 10.02 -2.28
C PHE A 120 0.62 9.28 -3.30
N VAL A 121 1.88 9.71 -3.46
CA VAL A 121 2.84 9.02 -4.34
C VAL A 121 3.02 7.57 -3.90
N HIS A 122 3.17 7.36 -2.59
CA HIS A 122 3.43 6.02 -2.07
C HIS A 122 2.18 5.14 -2.08
N ALA A 123 0.98 5.71 -1.90
CA ALA A 123 -0.29 5.00 -2.08
C ALA A 123 -0.48 4.57 -3.56
N ALA A 124 -0.16 5.45 -4.51
CA ALA A 124 -0.19 5.13 -5.93
C ALA A 124 0.84 4.03 -6.30
N TYR A 125 2.05 4.12 -5.76
CA TYR A 125 3.09 3.12 -5.98
C TYR A 125 2.70 1.76 -5.38
N ALA A 126 2.12 1.74 -4.18
CA ALA A 126 1.59 0.53 -3.57
C ALA A 126 0.51 -0.10 -4.43
N ALA A 127 -0.47 0.68 -4.88
CA ALA A 127 -1.52 0.23 -5.79
C ALA A 127 -0.95 -0.34 -7.10
N TYR A 128 0.03 0.35 -7.70
CA TYR A 128 0.69 -0.11 -8.92
C TYR A 128 1.38 -1.47 -8.72
N ARG A 129 2.13 -1.63 -7.63
CA ARG A 129 2.82 -2.88 -7.31
C ARG A 129 1.86 -4.02 -7.00
N VAL A 130 0.79 -3.78 -6.23
CA VAL A 130 -0.27 -4.79 -6.02
C VAL A 130 -0.92 -5.20 -7.34
N SER A 131 -1.17 -4.26 -8.25
CA SER A 131 -1.78 -4.58 -9.55
C SER A 131 -0.91 -5.47 -10.43
N ARG A 132 0.41 -5.26 -10.44
CA ARG A 132 1.35 -6.06 -11.24
C ARG A 132 1.74 -7.36 -10.56
N ASP A 133 2.30 -7.24 -9.36
CA ASP A 133 3.01 -8.33 -8.70
C ASP A 133 2.10 -9.11 -7.74
N GLY A 134 0.89 -8.61 -7.46
CA GLY A 134 -0.07 -9.23 -6.55
C GLY A 134 0.30 -9.08 -5.07
N GLU A 135 1.45 -8.49 -4.75
CA GLU A 135 1.94 -8.28 -3.39
C GLU A 135 2.68 -6.95 -3.29
N TYR A 136 2.30 -6.11 -2.32
CA TYR A 136 3.08 -4.95 -1.91
C TYR A 136 3.11 -4.86 -0.39
N ARG A 137 4.30 -5.09 0.18
CA ARG A 137 4.53 -5.00 1.62
C ARG A 137 5.23 -3.69 1.94
N TYR A 138 4.64 -2.93 2.84
CA TYR A 138 5.37 -1.87 3.53
C TYR A 138 6.18 -2.50 4.66
N PRO A 139 7.52 -2.52 4.64
CA PRO A 139 8.30 -3.25 5.64
C PRO A 139 7.91 -2.87 7.07
N PHE A 140 7.83 -1.57 7.40
CA PHE A 140 7.46 -1.11 8.75
C PHE A 140 6.01 -1.42 9.19
N ILE A 141 5.06 -1.47 8.26
CA ILE A 141 3.65 -1.72 8.60
C ILE A 141 3.34 -3.23 8.60
N ALA A 142 3.96 -3.96 7.68
CA ALA A 142 3.85 -5.41 7.62
C ALA A 142 4.39 -6.07 8.89
N ASP A 143 5.54 -5.63 9.39
CA ASP A 143 6.15 -6.18 10.61
C ASP A 143 5.29 -5.90 11.87
N MET A 144 4.60 -4.76 11.90
CA MET A 144 3.68 -4.40 13.00
C MET A 144 2.39 -5.23 13.00
N ILE A 145 1.91 -5.63 11.83
CA ILE A 145 0.71 -6.47 11.68
C ILE A 145 1.05 -7.95 11.95
N GLU A 146 2.24 -8.41 11.55
CA GLU A 146 2.68 -9.80 11.71
C GLU A 146 3.18 -10.13 13.13
N SER A 147 3.45 -9.12 13.96
CA SER A 147 3.84 -9.27 15.37
C SER A 147 2.67 -9.33 16.36
N ARG A 148 1.41 -9.38 15.88
CA ARG A 148 0.20 -9.58 16.68
C ARG A 148 -0.46 -10.92 16.40
#